data_AF-A0A368JTU4-F1
#
_entry.id   AF-A0A368JTU4-F1
#
_cell.length_a   1.000
_cell.length_b   1.000
_cell.length_c   1.000
_cell.angle_alpha   90.00
_cell.angle_beta   90.00
_cell.angle_gamma   90.00
#
_symmetry.space_group_name_H-M   'P 1'
#
loop_
_entity.id
_entity.type
_entity.pdbx_description
1 polymer ?
#
loop_
_entity_poly.entity_id
_entity_poly.type
_entity_poly.pdbx_seq_one_letter_code
_entity_poly.pdbx_strand_id
1 'polypeptide(L)'
;MPLSLKTPLSRFRFIGILEGISYLVLLGIAMPLKYWAGWPLAVKYVGWAHGVLFIAYLIALIAVAFDRRWSFVRVIVAFIASLVPFGTFWLEGRLKREEEQSVS
;
A
#
# COMPACT_ATOMS: atom_id res chain seq x y z
N MET A 1 -9.87 -13.11 7.70
CA MET A 1 -9.00 -14.15 7.10
C MET A 1 -7.57 -13.81 7.45
N PRO A 2 -6.73 -14.77 7.91
CA PRO A 2 -5.32 -14.48 8.13
C PRO A 2 -4.69 -14.11 6.78
N LEU A 3 -3.75 -13.16 6.77
CA LEU A 3 -2.98 -12.74 5.61
C LEU A 3 -2.18 -13.94 5.03
N SER A 4 -2.81 -14.74 4.18
CA SER A 4 -2.21 -15.94 3.59
C SER A 4 -1.40 -15.58 2.35
N LEU A 5 -0.08 -15.38 2.51
CA LEU A 5 0.88 -14.91 1.48
C LEU A 5 1.08 -15.85 0.27
N LYS A 6 0.21 -16.85 0.10
CA LYS A 6 0.32 -17.88 -0.94
C LYS A 6 0.05 -17.31 -2.34
N THR A 7 -0.88 -16.36 -2.49
CA THR A 7 -1.27 -15.81 -3.80
C THR A 7 -0.60 -14.45 -4.09
N PRO A 8 -0.36 -14.11 -5.38
CA PRO A 8 0.11 -12.77 -5.76
C PRO A 8 -0.79 -11.65 -5.23
N LEU A 9 -2.11 -11.85 -5.27
CA LEU A 9 -3.10 -10.90 -4.76
C LEU A 9 -2.98 -10.71 -3.23
N SER A 10 -2.80 -11.78 -2.46
CA SER A 10 -2.63 -11.65 -1.01
C SER A 10 -1.34 -10.93 -0.63
N ARG A 11 -0.24 -11.21 -1.35
CA ARG A 11 1.03 -10.48 -1.17
C ARG A 11 0.87 -9.00 -1.49
N PHE A 12 0.20 -8.67 -2.58
CA PHE A 12 -0.10 -7.28 -2.94
C PHE A 12 -0.94 -6.57 -1.87
N ARG A 13 -2.00 -7.21 -1.37
CA ARG A 13 -2.83 -6.66 -0.29
C ARG A 13 -2.01 -6.44 0.99
N PHE A 14 -1.15 -7.40 1.36
CA PHE A 14 -0.28 -7.26 2.54
C PHE A 14 0.69 -6.09 2.39
N ILE A 15 1.39 -6.00 1.25
CA ILE A 15 2.32 -4.91 0.97
C ILE A 15 1.58 -3.57 0.93
N GLY A 16 0.38 -3.51 0.34
CA GLY A 16 -0.45 -2.30 0.32
C GLY A 16 -0.87 -1.82 1.70
N ILE A 17 -1.19 -2.73 2.62
CA ILE A 17 -1.45 -2.36 4.03
C ILE A 17 -0.18 -1.80 4.69
N LEU A 18 0.96 -2.47 4.52
CA LEU A 18 2.23 -1.99 5.10
C LEU A 18 2.64 -0.63 4.55
N GLU A 19 2.53 -0.44 3.24
CA GLU A 19 2.79 0.82 2.55
C GLU A 19 1.86 1.92 3.09
N GLY A 20 0.55 1.65 3.19
CA GLY A 20 -0.42 2.58 3.77
C GLY A 20 -0.12 2.96 5.22
N ILE A 21 0.22 1.99 6.07
CA ILE A 21 0.62 2.25 7.46
C ILE A 21 1.90 3.10 7.49
N SER A 22 2.91 2.75 6.68
CA SER A 22 4.17 3.50 6.64
C SER A 22 3.97 4.96 6.21
N TYR A 23 3.03 5.20 5.30
CA TYR A 23 2.70 6.54 4.84
C TYR A 23 1.98 7.35 5.93
N LEU A 24 1.03 6.73 6.65
CA LEU A 24 0.38 7.35 7.80
C LEU A 24 1.36 7.65 8.93
N VAL A 25 2.34 6.77 9.18
CA VAL A 25 3.41 7.03 10.17
C VAL A 25 4.31 8.18 9.70
N LEU A 26 4.63 8.24 8.40
CA LEU A 26 5.44 9.34 7.84
C LEU A 26 4.74 10.70 8.02
N LEU A 27 3.47 10.79 7.66
CA LEU A 27 2.71 12.04 7.73
C LEU A 27 2.23 12.38 9.15
N GLY A 28 1.75 11.38 9.89
CA GLY A 28 1.13 11.57 11.21
C GLY A 28 2.10 11.59 12.38
N ILE A 29 3.31 11.03 12.23
CA ILE A 29 4.30 10.96 13.31
C ILE A 29 5.59 11.68 12.89
N ALA A 30 6.22 11.26 11.80
CA ALA A 30 7.54 11.78 11.45
C ALA A 30 7.52 13.28 11.09
N MET A 31 6.48 13.75 10.38
CA MET A 31 6.31 15.17 10.07
C MET A 31 6.07 16.03 11.33
N PRO A 32 5.14 15.70 12.24
CA PRO A 32 5.03 16.40 13.53
C PRO A 32 6.33 16.39 14.34
N LEU A 33 7.05 15.26 14.42
CA LEU A 33 8.34 15.21 15.11
C LEU A 33 9.37 16.15 14.50
N LYS A 34 9.41 16.27 13.16
CA LYS A 34 10.29 17.22 12.48
C LYS A 34 9.96 18.67 12.84
N TYR A 35 8.68 19.05 12.84
CA TYR A 35 8.29 20.44 13.05
C TYR A 35 8.21 20.85 14.54
N TRP A 36 7.77 19.97 15.42
CA TRP A 36 7.54 20.27 16.84
C TRP A 36 8.72 19.92 17.73
N ALA A 37 9.41 18.80 17.45
CA ALA A 37 10.55 18.33 18.24
C ALA A 37 11.90 18.62 17.56
N GLY A 38 11.90 19.28 16.39
CA GLY A 38 13.12 19.62 15.66
C GLY A 38 13.94 18.40 15.23
N TRP A 39 13.30 17.23 15.05
CA TRP A 39 14.01 15.97 14.80
C TRP A 39 13.86 15.48 13.34
N PRO A 40 14.64 16.02 12.38
CA PRO A 40 14.49 15.71 10.96
C PRO A 40 14.90 14.27 10.59
N LEU A 41 15.68 13.60 11.45
CA LEU A 41 16.11 12.22 11.24
C LEU A 41 14.93 11.23 11.20
N ALA A 42 13.85 11.51 11.95
CA ALA A 42 12.65 10.67 11.91
C ALA A 42 12.05 10.59 10.50
N VAL A 43 11.93 11.73 9.81
CA VAL A 43 11.45 11.79 8.41
C VAL A 43 12.42 11.09 7.47
N LYS A 44 13.73 11.18 7.70
CA LYS A 44 14.73 10.49 6.87
C LYS A 44 14.55 8.97 6.91
N TYR A 45 14.54 8.37 8.11
CA TYR A 45 14.46 6.92 8.24
C TYR A 45 13.08 6.37 7.88
N VAL A 46 11.99 7.02 8.34
CA VAL A 46 10.63 6.60 7.99
C VAL A 46 10.36 6.81 6.50
N GLY A 47 10.85 7.91 5.93
CA GLY A 47 10.74 8.18 4.49
C GLY A 47 11.46 7.15 3.64
N TRP A 48 12.66 6.71 4.06
CA TRP A 48 13.37 5.61 3.39
C TRP A 48 12.59 4.29 3.48
N ALA A 49 12.10 3.94 4.67
CA ALA A 49 11.29 2.73 4.86
C ALA A 49 10.03 2.76 3.99
N HIS A 50 9.31 3.88 3.97
CA HIS A 50 8.15 4.08 3.11
C HIS A 50 8.52 3.98 1.62
N GLY A 51 9.60 4.61 1.17
CA GLY A 51 10.06 4.54 -0.22
C GLY A 51 10.36 3.10 -0.68
N VAL A 52 11.00 2.30 0.16
CA VAL A 52 11.23 0.87 -0.12
C VAL A 52 9.91 0.10 -0.22
N LEU A 53 8.98 0.35 0.70
CA LEU A 53 7.64 -0.27 0.67
C LEU A 53 6.85 0.15 -0.56
N PHE A 54 6.95 1.40 -1.00
CA PHE A 54 6.29 1.90 -2.20
C PHE A 54 6.82 1.21 -3.46
N ILE A 55 8.13 1.00 -3.57
CA ILE A 55 8.71 0.23 -4.67
C ILE A 55 8.23 -1.23 -4.64
N ALA A 56 8.22 -1.86 -3.45
CA ALA A 56 7.69 -3.21 -3.29
C ALA A 56 6.21 -3.29 -3.68
N TYR A 57 5.42 -2.27 -3.35
CA TYR A 57 4.01 -2.14 -3.74
C TYR A 57 3.86 -2.07 -5.27
N LEU A 58 4.67 -1.27 -5.95
CA LEU A 58 4.65 -1.17 -7.41
C LEU A 58 4.97 -2.50 -8.10
N ILE A 59 5.99 -3.20 -7.62
CA ILE A 59 6.35 -4.53 -8.15
C ILE A 59 5.18 -5.50 -7.96
N ALA A 60 4.57 -5.52 -6.77
CA ALA A 60 3.43 -6.38 -6.48
C ALA A 60 2.19 -6.00 -7.30
N LEU A 61 1.95 -4.70 -7.53
CA LEU A 61 0.87 -4.19 -8.37
C LEU A 61 1.01 -4.70 -9.80
N ILE A 62 2.19 -4.59 -10.38
CA ILE A 62 2.48 -5.07 -11.73
C ILE A 62 2.29 -6.60 -11.80
N ALA A 63 2.82 -7.34 -10.82
CA ALA A 63 2.68 -8.79 -10.77
C ALA A 63 1.20 -9.23 -10.74
N VAL A 64 0.37 -8.59 -9.92
CA VAL A 64 -1.07 -8.87 -9.86
C VAL A 64 -1.80 -8.40 -11.11
N ALA A 65 -1.39 -7.26 -11.68
CA ALA A 65 -2.00 -6.76 -12.91
C ALA A 65 -1.83 -7.74 -14.07
N PHE A 66 -0.68 -8.39 -14.18
CA PHE A 66 -0.46 -9.46 -15.16
C PHE A 66 -1.23 -10.75 -14.80
N ASP A 67 -1.13 -11.21 -13.55
CA ASP A 67 -1.79 -12.45 -13.07
C ASP A 67 -3.31 -12.41 -13.24
N ARG A 68 -3.93 -11.27 -12.89
CA ARG A 68 -5.39 -11.06 -12.94
C ARG A 68 -5.87 -10.32 -14.20
N ARG A 69 -4.96 -10.05 -15.15
CA ARG A 69 -5.24 -9.28 -16.38
C ARG A 69 -6.02 -7.98 -16.10
N TRP A 70 -5.59 -7.22 -15.10
CA TRP A 70 -6.25 -5.96 -14.75
C TRP A 70 -6.14 -4.96 -15.90
N SER A 71 -7.23 -4.21 -16.12
CA SER A 71 -7.23 -3.13 -17.10
C SER A 71 -6.26 -2.02 -16.67
N PHE A 72 -5.72 -1.30 -17.66
CA PHE A 72 -4.82 -0.18 -17.42
C PHE A 72 -5.42 0.88 -16.47
N VAL A 73 -6.72 1.15 -16.61
CA VAL A 73 -7.46 2.05 -15.71
C VAL A 73 -7.39 1.57 -14.26
N ARG A 74 -7.56 0.27 -14.02
CA ARG A 74 -7.51 -0.30 -12.67
C ARG A 74 -6.12 -0.20 -12.05
N VAL A 75 -5.06 -0.37 -12.86
CA VAL A 75 -3.68 -0.17 -12.42
C VAL A 75 -3.43 1.29 -12.02
N ILE A 76 -3.88 2.25 -12.84
CA ILE A 76 -3.78 3.67 -12.50
C ILE A 76 -4.54 3.99 -11.21
N VAL A 77 -5.77 3.50 -11.06
CA VAL A 77 -6.56 3.72 -9.84
C VAL A 77 -5.83 3.16 -8.62
N ALA A 78 -5.24 1.97 -8.71
CA ALA A 78 -4.47 1.37 -7.64
C ALA A 78 -3.17 2.14 -7.32
N PHE A 79 -2.53 2.73 -8.32
CA PHE A 79 -1.37 3.60 -8.14
C PHE A 79 -1.73 4.93 -7.50
N ILE A 80 -2.78 5.62 -7.96
CA ILE A 80 -3.25 6.86 -7.35
C ILE A 80 -3.71 6.61 -5.92
N ALA A 81 -4.34 5.45 -5.66
CA ALA A 81 -4.74 5.06 -4.31
C ALA A 81 -3.56 4.90 -3.34
N SER A 82 -2.35 4.56 -3.79
CA SER A 82 -1.18 4.53 -2.89
C SER A 82 -0.60 5.92 -2.59
N LEU A 83 -0.81 6.90 -3.47
CA LEU A 83 -0.35 8.28 -3.24
C LEU A 83 -1.25 9.08 -2.29
N VAL A 84 -2.48 8.61 -2.07
CA VAL A 84 -3.46 9.24 -1.19
C VAL A 84 -3.41 8.56 0.18
N PRO A 85 -3.30 9.32 1.30
CA PRO A 85 -3.42 8.73 2.62
C PRO A 85 -4.76 8.00 2.73
N PHE A 86 -4.75 6.77 3.23
CA PHE A 86 -5.88 5.84 3.30
C PHE A 86 -6.34 5.17 1.99
N GLY A 87 -5.83 5.56 0.82
CA GLY A 87 -6.30 5.01 -0.46
C GLY A 87 -5.98 3.52 -0.63
N THR A 88 -4.83 3.04 -0.13
CA THR A 88 -4.50 1.60 -0.13
C THR A 88 -5.44 0.76 0.72
N PHE A 89 -5.94 1.29 1.84
CA PHE A 89 -6.92 0.61 2.68
C PHE A 89 -8.29 0.51 2.00
N TRP A 90 -8.70 1.56 1.27
CA TRP A 90 -9.91 1.51 0.44
C TRP A 90 -9.79 0.46 -0.67
N LEU A 91 -8.64 0.41 -1.35
CA LEU A 91 -8.36 -0.58 -2.38
C LEU A 91 -8.36 -2.00 -1.81
N GLU A 92 -7.78 -2.21 -0.63
CA GLU A 92 -7.79 -3.49 0.07
C GLU A 92 -9.22 -3.97 0.35
N GLY A 93 -10.08 -3.09 0.86
CA GLY A 93 -11.48 -3.39 1.12
C GLY A 93 -12.27 -3.74 -0.14
N ARG A 94 -11.99 -3.08 -1.26
CA ARG A 94 -12.56 -3.41 -2.58
C ARG A 94 -12.11 -4.80 -3.04
N LEU A 95 -10.80 -5.07 -3.00
CA LEU A 95 -10.23 -6.34 -3.44
C LEU A 95 -10.72 -7.53 -2.61
N LYS A 96 -10.88 -7.32 -1.30
CA LYS A 96 -11.42 -8.32 -0.40
C LYS A 96 -12.86 -8.72 -0.79
N ARG A 97 -13.71 -7.74 -1.09
CA ARG A 97 -15.10 -7.99 -1.51
C ARG A 97 -15.17 -8.71 -2.86
N GLU A 98 -14.31 -8.36 -3.82
CA GLU A 98 -14.24 -9.06 -5.10
C GLU A 98 -13.81 -10.52 -4.95
N GLU A 99 -12.87 -10.79 -4.04
CA GLU A 99 -12.43 -12.16 -3.74
C GLU A 99 -13.56 -12.98 -3.08
N GLU A 100 -14.29 -12.39 -2.13
CA GLU A 100 -15.46 -13.02 -1.49
C GLU A 100 -16.59 -13.33 -2.48
N GLN A 101 -16.87 -12.43 -3.43
CA GLN A 101 -17.88 -12.63 -4.49
C GLN A 101 -17.49 -13.68 -5.53
N SER A 102 -16.19 -13.93 -5.71
CA SER A 102 -15.70 -14.95 -6.66
C SER A 102 -15.77 -16.38 -6.14
N VAL A 103 -16.01 -16.55 -4.83
CA VAL A 103 -16.08 -17.86 -4.14
C VAL A 103 -17.53 -18.25 -3.81
N SER A 104 -18.50 -17.35 -4.03
CA SER A 104 -19.95 -17.60 -3.94
C SER A 104 -20.57 -17.91 -5.29
#